data_AF-A0A4D9EY98-F1
#
_entry.id   AF-A0A4D9EY98-F1
#
_cell.length_a   1.000
_cell.length_b   1.000
_cell.length_c   1.000
_cell.angle_alpha   90.00
_cell.angle_beta   90.00
_cell.angle_gamma   90.00
#
_symmetry.space_group_name_H-M   'P 1'
#
loop_
_entity.id
_entity.type
_entity.pdbx_description
1 polymer ?
#
loop_
_entity_poly.entity_id
_entity_poly.type
_entity_poly.pdbx_seq_one_letter_code
_entity_poly.pdbx_strand_id
1 'polypeptide(L)'
;MDALYSSGVRFAEMLQAGPPWLERFWLSVTFLADPKCIFIVFFPLAYFLDRKVGVAVLWSGLVSEWLNIVAKWLLFGERPFWWVYESGLSSKEKVLLRQFPVSCETGPGSPSGHCMITGAALWPIVTALTALASRHSTS
;
A
#
# COMPACT_ATOMS: atom_id res chain seq x y z
N MET A 1 3.03 15.98 15.35
CA MET A 1 3.61 15.26 14.19
C MET A 1 4.62 14.23 14.64
N ASP A 2 5.58 14.58 15.51
CA ASP A 2 6.62 13.63 15.98
C ASP A 2 6.07 12.39 16.71
N ALA A 3 4.95 12.51 17.42
CA ALA A 3 4.28 11.36 18.04
C ALA A 3 3.76 10.34 17.01
N LEU A 4 3.29 10.81 15.84
CA LEU A 4 2.82 9.95 14.77
C LEU A 4 3.99 9.23 14.10
N TYR A 5 5.07 9.96 13.81
CA TYR A 5 6.28 9.40 13.22
C TYR A 5 6.99 8.41 14.15
N SER A 6 7.16 8.76 15.43
CA SER A 6 7.73 7.84 16.43
C SER A 6 6.89 6.58 16.62
N SER A 7 5.56 6.69 16.65
CA SER A 7 4.67 5.52 16.69
C SER A 7 4.83 4.65 15.44
N GLY A 8 4.87 5.27 14.25
CA GLY A 8 5.07 4.55 12.98
C GLY A 8 6.43 3.83 12.91
N VAL A 9 7.49 4.45 13.43
CA VAL A 9 8.83 3.86 13.52
C VAL A 9 8.85 2.66 14.46
N ARG A 10 8.26 2.78 15.65
CA ARG A 10 8.14 1.68 16.61
C ARG A 10 7.31 0.52 16.05
N PHE A 11 6.25 0.83 15.32
CA PHE A 11 5.45 -0.17 14.63
C PHE A 11 6.25 -0.91 13.55
N ALA A 12 7.05 -0.19 12.76
CA ALA A 12 7.93 -0.79 11.76
C ALA A 12 9.02 -1.67 12.41
N GLU A 13 9.61 -1.23 13.52
CA GLU A 13 10.57 -2.03 14.29
C GLU A 13 9.94 -3.32 14.83
N MET A 14 8.72 -3.22 15.39
CA MET A 14 7.98 -4.40 15.88
C MET A 14 7.70 -5.40 14.76
N LEU A 15 7.32 -4.92 13.56
CA LEU A 15 7.12 -5.79 12.39
C LEU A 15 8.42 -6.48 11.95
N GLN A 16 9.55 -5.76 12.00
CA GLN A 16 10.86 -6.30 11.62
C GLN A 16 11.47 -7.24 12.67
N ALA A 17 11.09 -7.12 13.94
CA ALA A 17 11.46 -8.05 15.01
C ALA A 17 10.72 -9.39 14.94
N GLY A 18 9.72 -9.51 14.06
CA GLY A 18 9.00 -10.75 13.81
C GLY A 18 9.86 -11.87 13.22
N PRO A 19 9.31 -13.10 13.14
CA PRO A 19 10.03 -14.23 12.59
C PRO A 19 10.34 -14.05 11.08
N PRO A 20 11.42 -14.63 10.53
CA PRO A 20 11.84 -14.39 9.14
C PRO A 20 10.81 -14.74 8.07
N TRP A 21 9.89 -15.67 8.35
CA TRP A 21 8.81 -16.01 7.41
C TRP A 21 7.79 -14.88 7.27
N LEU A 22 7.58 -14.11 8.34
CA LEU A 22 6.64 -12.99 8.35
C LEU A 22 7.15 -11.84 7.50
N GLU A 23 8.46 -11.55 7.55
CA GLU A 23 9.12 -10.61 6.64
C GLU A 23 8.90 -11.01 5.18
N ARG A 24 9.16 -12.28 4.82
CA ARG A 24 8.94 -12.79 3.46
C ARG A 24 7.47 -12.71 3.03
N PHE A 25 6.55 -13.00 3.94
CA PHE A 25 5.12 -12.90 3.69
C PHE A 25 4.74 -11.46 3.35
N TRP A 26 5.12 -10.49 4.19
CA TRP A 26 4.81 -9.07 3.95
C TRP A 26 5.43 -8.55 2.66
N LEU A 27 6.70 -8.88 2.38
CA LEU A 27 7.34 -8.49 1.12
C LEU A 27 6.61 -9.06 -0.10
N SER A 28 6.12 -10.31 -0.01
CA SER A 28 5.34 -10.94 -1.08
C SER A 28 3.99 -10.26 -1.27
N VAL A 29 3.30 -9.93 -0.17
CA VAL A 29 2.03 -9.18 -0.20
C VAL A 29 2.24 -7.80 -0.81
N THR A 30 3.28 -7.06 -0.42
CA THR A 30 3.58 -5.74 -0.99
C THR A 30 3.91 -5.83 -2.48
N PHE A 31 4.64 -6.86 -2.90
CA PHE A 31 4.92 -7.10 -4.31
C PHE A 31 3.63 -7.34 -5.12
N LEU A 32 2.72 -8.18 -4.62
CA LEU A 32 1.42 -8.43 -5.26
C LEU A 32 0.50 -7.21 -5.24
N ALA A 33 0.59 -6.40 -4.18
CA ALA A 33 -0.15 -5.15 -4.01
C ALA A 33 0.57 -3.94 -4.64
N ASP A 34 1.58 -4.16 -5.49
CA ASP A 34 2.18 -3.08 -6.27
C ASP A 34 1.16 -2.61 -7.33
N PRO A 35 0.96 -1.30 -7.50
CA PRO A 35 0.08 -0.77 -8.54
C PRO A 35 0.33 -1.36 -9.93
N LYS A 36 1.58 -1.75 -10.25
CA LYS A 36 1.91 -2.45 -11.50
C LYS A 36 1.12 -3.75 -11.66
N CYS A 37 1.02 -4.55 -10.60
CA CYS A 37 0.26 -5.80 -10.62
C CYS A 37 -1.24 -5.55 -10.84
N ILE A 38 -1.78 -4.46 -10.30
CA ILE A 38 -3.17 -4.06 -10.53
C ILE A 38 -3.44 -3.84 -12.02
N PHE A 39 -2.61 -3.05 -12.69
CA PHE A 39 -2.84 -2.73 -14.10
C PHE A 39 -2.47 -3.86 -15.06
N ILE A 40 -1.47 -4.68 -14.73
CA ILE A 40 -0.99 -5.75 -15.62
C ILE A 40 -1.75 -7.07 -15.43
N VAL A 41 -2.19 -7.37 -14.21
CA VAL A 41 -2.79 -8.67 -13.87
C VAL A 41 -4.27 -8.53 -13.54
N PHE A 42 -4.62 -7.71 -12.54
CA PHE A 42 -6.00 -7.66 -12.04
C PHE A 42 -6.95 -6.99 -13.03
N PHE A 43 -6.53 -5.89 -13.68
CA PHE A 43 -7.37 -5.20 -14.67
C PHE A 43 -7.73 -6.12 -15.85
N PRO A 44 -6.78 -6.74 -16.57
CA PRO A 44 -7.14 -7.59 -17.70
C PRO A 44 -8.00 -8.78 -17.26
N LEU A 45 -7.64 -9.44 -16.15
CA LEU A 45 -8.40 -10.57 -15.63
C LEU A 45 -9.85 -10.16 -15.30
N ALA A 46 -10.04 -9.07 -14.57
CA ALA A 46 -11.37 -8.56 -14.25
C ALA A 46 -12.14 -8.17 -15.51
N TYR A 47 -11.49 -7.55 -16.49
CA TYR A 47 -12.11 -7.15 -17.76
C TYR A 47 -12.57 -8.35 -18.59
N PHE A 48 -11.79 -9.44 -18.60
CA PHE A 48 -12.16 -10.68 -19.28
C PHE A 48 -13.35 -11.38 -18.61
N LEU A 49 -13.45 -11.34 -17.28
CA LEU A 49 -14.54 -11.96 -16.53
C LEU A 49 -15.83 -11.11 -16.56
N ASP A 50 -15.72 -9.80 -16.31
CA ASP A 50 -16.80 -8.84 -16.43
C ASP A 50 -16.25 -7.48 -16.88
N ARG A 51 -16.64 -7.08 -18.09
CA ARG A 51 -16.15 -5.85 -18.70
C ARG A 51 -16.44 -4.59 -17.88
N LYS A 52 -17.58 -4.53 -17.18
CA LYS A 52 -17.93 -3.38 -16.33
C LYS A 52 -17.04 -3.33 -15.10
N VAL A 53 -16.78 -4.48 -14.48
CA VAL A 53 -15.87 -4.58 -13.32
C VAL A 53 -14.45 -4.22 -13.72
N GLY A 54 -13.93 -4.76 -14.82
CA GLY A 54 -12.59 -4.42 -15.31
C GLY A 54 -12.41 -2.93 -15.62
N VAL A 55 -13.39 -2.30 -16.28
CA VAL A 55 -13.36 -0.85 -16.53
C VAL A 55 -13.41 -0.06 -15.22
N ALA A 56 -14.19 -0.49 -14.23
CA ALA A 56 -14.21 0.12 -12.91
C ALA A 56 -12.87 -0.01 -12.18
N VAL A 57 -12.22 -1.18 -12.21
CA VAL A 57 -10.87 -1.39 -11.65
C VAL A 57 -9.87 -0.40 -12.26
N LEU A 58 -9.88 -0.26 -13.59
CA LEU A 58 -8.98 0.64 -14.31
C LEU A 58 -9.20 2.10 -13.88
N TRP A 59 -10.45 2.58 -13.93
CA TRP A 59 -10.76 3.97 -13.58
C TRP A 59 -10.51 4.27 -12.11
N SER A 60 -10.89 3.37 -11.20
CA SER A 60 -10.62 3.52 -9.76
C SER A 60 -9.12 3.58 -9.48
N GLY A 61 -8.32 2.74 -10.15
CA GLY A 61 -6.86 2.80 -10.06
C GLY A 61 -6.28 4.12 -10.55
N LEU A 62 -6.65 4.57 -11.76
CA LEU A 62 -6.15 5.81 -12.36
C LEU A 62 -6.50 7.06 -11.56
N VAL A 63 -7.75 7.18 -11.12
CA VAL A 63 -8.20 8.32 -10.29
C VAL A 63 -7.48 8.31 -8.94
N SER A 64 -7.32 7.12 -8.33
CA SER A 64 -6.61 6.97 -7.06
C SER A 64 -5.14 7.34 -7.20
N GLU A 65 -4.48 6.95 -8.29
CA GLU A 65 -3.08 7.31 -8.56
C GLU A 65 -2.92 8.82 -8.73
N TRP A 66 -3.80 9.45 -9.52
CA TRP A 66 -3.79 10.90 -9.69
C TRP A 66 -3.99 11.64 -8.36
N LEU A 67 -4.99 11.24 -7.57
CA LEU A 67 -5.24 11.80 -6.24
C LEU A 67 -4.06 11.56 -5.28
N ASN A 68 -3.42 10.38 -5.35
CA ASN A 68 -2.26 10.06 -4.52
C ASN A 68 -1.10 11.02 -4.83
N ILE A 69 -0.82 11.27 -6.11
CA ILE A 69 0.21 12.20 -6.55
C ILE A 69 -0.12 13.62 -6.05
N VAL A 70 -1.34 14.11 -6.29
CA VAL A 70 -1.76 15.45 -5.84
C VAL A 70 -1.62 15.59 -4.32
N ALA A 71 -2.09 14.61 -3.54
CA ALA A 71 -1.99 14.63 -2.09
C ALA A 71 -0.54 14.59 -1.61
N LYS A 72 0.31 13.79 -2.26
CA LYS A 72 1.76 13.74 -1.99
C LYS A 72 2.43 15.09 -2.18
N TRP A 73 2.06 15.81 -3.23
CA TRP A 73 2.54 17.17 -3.50
C TRP A 73 2.06 18.20 -2.48
N LEU A 74 0.88 18.03 -1.88
CA LEU A 74 0.35 18.98 -0.90
C LEU A 74 0.86 18.71 0.52
N LEU A 75 1.01 17.43 0.89
CA LEU A 75 1.27 17.02 2.27
C LEU A 75 2.75 16.89 2.59
N PHE A 76 3.63 16.72 1.59
CA PHE A 76 5.08 16.60 1.76
C PHE A 76 5.48 15.67 2.93
N GLY A 77 4.80 14.54 3.08
CA GLY A 77 5.01 13.67 4.22
C GLY A 77 6.39 13.02 4.20
N GLU A 78 7.17 13.20 5.27
CA GLU A 78 8.47 12.54 5.43
C GLU A 78 8.34 11.01 5.50
N ARG A 79 9.32 10.29 4.94
CA ARG A 79 9.35 8.83 5.11
C ARG A 79 9.99 8.47 6.45
N PRO A 80 9.52 7.40 7.13
CA PRO A 80 10.04 6.99 8.43
C PRO A 80 11.56 6.79 8.45
N PHE A 81 12.13 6.23 7.38
CA PHE A 81 13.58 5.98 7.32
C PHE A 81 14.41 7.26 7.30
N TRP A 82 13.99 8.31 6.57
CA TRP A 82 14.68 9.61 6.55
C TRP A 82 14.52 10.31 7.90
N TRP A 83 13.28 10.36 8.40
CA TRP A 83 12.95 11.04 9.65
C TRP A 83 13.67 10.47 10.88
N VAL A 84 13.92 9.16 10.96
CA VAL A 84 14.65 8.54 12.09
C VAL A 84 16.10 9.01 12.20
N TYR A 85 16.76 9.26 11.07
CA TYR A 85 18.12 9.81 11.05
C TYR A 85 18.12 11.32 11.33
N GLU A 86 17.17 12.08 10.77
CA GLU A 86 17.06 13.53 10.96
C GLU A 86 16.66 13.93 12.38
N SER A 87 15.76 13.18 13.02
CA SER A 87 15.29 13.46 14.39
C SER A 87 16.30 13.08 15.48
N GLY A 88 17.40 12.40 15.13
CA GLY A 88 18.38 11.88 16.09
C GLY A 88 17.85 10.73 16.96
N LEU A 89 16.66 10.21 16.68
CA LEU A 89 16.08 9.08 17.40
C LEU A 89 16.94 7.81 17.28
N SER A 90 17.56 7.60 16.12
CA SER A 90 18.48 6.49 15.89
C SER A 90 19.66 6.47 16.89
N SER A 91 20.19 7.65 17.24
CA SER A 91 21.31 7.77 18.18
C SER A 91 20.86 7.63 19.64
N LYS A 92 19.65 8.10 19.98
CA LYS A 92 19.13 8.09 21.36
C LYS A 92 18.51 6.75 21.77
N GLU A 93 17.72 6.12 20.90
CA GLU A 93 16.96 4.90 21.18
C GLU A 93 17.56 3.64 20.51
N LYS A 94 18.66 3.75 19.75
CA LYS A 94 19.28 2.66 18.97
C LYS A 94 18.30 1.92 18.05
N VAL A 95 17.28 2.62 17.54
CA VAL A 95 16.34 2.04 16.57
C VAL A 95 17.07 1.76 15.26
N LEU A 96 17.09 0.49 14.85
CA LEU A 96 17.82 0.01 13.68
C LEU A 96 16.84 -0.58 12.67
N LEU A 97 16.19 0.30 11.90
CA LEU A 97 15.26 -0.08 10.85
C LEU A 97 16.02 -0.62 9.62
N ARG A 98 15.68 -1.84 9.20
CA ARG A 98 16.17 -2.44 7.95
C ARG A 98 15.42 -1.87 6.75
N GLN A 99 16.14 -1.50 5.70
CA GLN A 99 15.57 -1.13 4.41
C GLN A 99 15.47 -2.34 3.49
N PHE A 100 14.36 -2.41 2.76
CA PHE A 100 14.10 -3.39 1.70
C PHE A 100 14.03 -2.68 0.34
N PRO A 101 14.31 -3.37 -0.79
CA PRO A 101 14.21 -2.75 -2.12
C PRO A 101 12.86 -2.07 -2.39
N VAL A 102 11.76 -2.64 -1.88
CA VAL A 102 10.40 -2.08 -2.02
C VAL A 102 10.17 -0.82 -1.15
N SER A 103 10.98 -0.60 -0.13
CA SER A 103 10.90 0.59 0.74
C SER A 103 11.79 1.75 0.29
N CYS A 104 12.69 1.51 -0.69
CA CYS A 104 13.65 2.49 -1.20
C CYS A 104 13.03 3.41 -2.27
N GLU A 105 11.96 4.12 -1.91
CA GLU A 105 11.32 5.09 -2.79
C GLU A 105 11.80 6.53 -2.48
N THR A 106 11.97 7.33 -3.53
CA THR A 106 12.53 8.69 -3.47
C THR A 106 11.50 9.80 -3.30
N GLY A 107 10.21 9.51 -3.44
CA GLY A 107 9.13 10.50 -3.31
C GLY A 107 8.57 10.63 -1.88
N PRO A 108 7.70 11.63 -1.61
CA PRO A 108 7.03 11.79 -0.32
C PRO A 108 6.22 10.55 0.08
N GLY A 109 6.14 10.29 1.39
CA GLY A 109 5.57 9.07 1.97
C GLY A 109 4.07 9.10 2.21
N SER A 110 3.45 10.28 2.28
CA SER A 110 2.03 10.42 2.66
C SER A 110 1.19 11.01 1.53
N PRO A 111 0.07 10.37 1.14
CA PRO A 111 -0.39 9.02 1.54
C PRO A 111 0.34 7.89 0.77
N SER A 112 0.32 6.67 1.33
CA SER A 112 0.93 5.49 0.68
C SER A 112 0.26 5.17 -0.66
N GLY A 113 1.06 5.13 -1.73
CA GLY A 113 0.58 4.83 -3.09
C GLY A 113 0.10 3.39 -3.21
N HIS A 114 0.91 2.42 -2.78
CA HIS A 114 0.54 1.00 -2.80
C HIS A 114 -0.78 0.74 -2.07
N CYS A 115 -0.99 1.31 -0.89
CA CYS A 115 -2.22 1.09 -0.14
C CYS A 115 -3.43 1.77 -0.81
N MET A 116 -3.30 3.04 -1.18
CA MET A 116 -4.41 3.84 -1.71
C MET A 116 -4.87 3.35 -3.09
N ILE A 117 -3.92 3.05 -3.98
CA ILE A 117 -4.23 2.61 -5.35
C ILE A 117 -4.77 1.19 -5.32
N THR A 118 -4.10 0.26 -4.63
CA THR A 118 -4.55 -1.14 -4.56
C THR A 118 -5.90 -1.26 -3.87
N GLY A 119 -6.13 -0.55 -2.76
CA GLY A 119 -7.42 -0.54 -2.09
C GLY A 119 -8.56 -0.04 -3.00
N ALA A 120 -8.34 1.09 -3.68
CA ALA A 120 -9.33 1.66 -4.59
C ALA A 120 -9.59 0.76 -5.81
N ALA A 121 -8.55 0.19 -6.41
CA ALA A 121 -8.66 -0.63 -7.62
C ALA A 121 -9.23 -2.03 -7.37
N LEU A 122 -9.01 -2.61 -6.19
CA LEU A 122 -9.60 -3.91 -5.83
C LEU A 122 -11.05 -3.80 -5.35
N TRP A 123 -11.49 -2.61 -4.92
CA TRP A 123 -12.85 -2.39 -4.42
C TRP A 123 -13.96 -2.86 -5.38
N PRO A 124 -13.94 -2.57 -6.70
CA PRO A 124 -14.93 -3.08 -7.64
C PRO A 124 -14.98 -4.61 -7.70
N ILE A 125 -13.83 -5.30 -7.61
CA ILE A 125 -13.73 -6.76 -7.62
C ILE A 125 -14.40 -7.32 -6.35
N VAL A 126 -14.01 -6.81 -5.18
CA VAL A 126 -14.57 -7.25 -3.90
C VAL A 126 -16.09 -7.03 -3.86
N THR A 127 -16.56 -5.88 -4.35
CA THR A 127 -17.99 -5.57 -4.43
C THR A 127 -18.73 -6.54 -5.34
N ALA A 128 -18.19 -6.84 -6.52
CA ALA A 128 -18.79 -7.79 -7.45
C ALA A 128 -18.85 -9.22 -6.88
N LEU A 129 -17.75 -9.69 -6.29
CA LEU A 129 -17.68 -11.00 -5.65
C LEU A 129 -18.66 -11.13 -4.47
N THR A 130 -18.76 -10.09 -3.65
CA THR A 130 -19.71 -10.06 -2.52
C THR A 130 -21.16 -10.12 -3.02
N ALA A 131 -21.48 -9.40 -4.10
CA ALA A 131 -22.81 -9.45 -4.72
C ALA A 131 -23.13 -10.81 -5.35
N LEU A 132 -22.13 -11.53 -5.87
CA LEU A 132 -22.32 -12.89 -6.38
C LEU A 132 -22.54 -13.89 -5.24
N ALA A 133 -21.72 -13.81 -4.19
CA ALA A 133 -21.84 -14.66 -3.01
C ALA A 133 -23.20 -14.49 -2.31
N SER A 134 -23.70 -13.25 -2.19
CA SER A 134 -25.00 -12.99 -1.57
C SER A 134 -26.15 -13.60 -2.37
N ARG A 135 -26.12 -13.52 -3.71
CA ARG A 135 -27.13 -14.15 -4.58
C ARG A 135 -27.15 -15.68 -4.44
N HIS A 136 -25.98 -16.29 -4.29
CA HIS A 136 -25.86 -17.74 -4.12
C HIS A 136 -26.32 -18.20 -2.73
N SER A 137 -26.14 -17.38 -1.70
CA SER A 137 -26.61 -17.68 -0.34
C SER A 137 -28.13 -17.58 -0.17
N THR A 138 -28.81 -16.88 -1.09
CA THR A 138 -30.28 -16.70 -1.08
C THR A 138 -31.04 -17.68 -1.98
N SER A 139 -30.32 -18.54 -2.71
CA SER A 139 -30.89 -19.58 -3.57
C SER A 139 -30.85 -20.95 -2.90
#